data_AF-A0A1J7J4Q3-F1
#
_entry.id   AF-A0A1J7J4Q3-F1
#
_cell.length_a   1.000
_cell.length_b   1.000
_cell.length_c   1.000
_cell.angle_alpha   90.00
_cell.angle_beta   90.00
_cell.angle_gamma   90.00
#
_symmetry.space_group_name_H-M   'P 1'
#
loop_
_entity.id
_entity.type
_entity.pdbx_description
1 polymer ?
#
loop_
_entity_poly.entity_id
_entity_poly.type
_entity_poly.pdbx_seq_one_letter_code
_entity_poly.pdbx_strand_id
1 'polypeptide(L)'
;MATARSALRMTSRMAAMPRPAASRALPAFAQRAFLSGSTAPRKSEVIKETEIPVSVYTPDAKGVNHATSDHTSIPVRRNPQGPPPAVEEEPMKTITPLTNEVYSKMPSTMQKMSVKDKVIIITGGARGLGNYMARACAEAGAKAIVIFDANQELGDQSAAELHEASGLPVVFYKVDVRDGSAINTAVENVVEKFGAPDVLVNSAGIADSNIPAETYDPAMFRRLIDINLTGSFLMAQAVGRSMIAAGKPGSIILVASMSGSIVNYPQEQSCYNASKAGVIQFGKSLAAEWAKYNIRVNCISPGYMDTALNKVPALDAQKKIWKSLTPQNRLGAVDDLNGLCVFLASDASGFMTGSNVAIDGGYTLY
;
A
#
# COMPACT_ATOMS: atom_id res chain seq x y z
N MET A 1 -19.35 -22.34 -77.43
CA MET A 1 -20.00 -21.12 -76.95
C MET A 1 -18.92 -20.31 -76.22
N ALA A 2 -18.20 -19.36 -76.83
CA ALA A 2 -18.63 -18.00 -77.21
C ALA A 2 -19.35 -17.30 -76.03
N THR A 3 -19.02 -16.11 -75.50
CA THR A 3 -18.28 -14.92 -75.95
C THR A 3 -18.32 -13.95 -74.74
N ALA A 4 -17.22 -13.30 -74.32
CA ALA A 4 -16.88 -11.89 -74.59
C ALA A 4 -17.65 -10.78 -73.81
N ARG A 5 -16.83 -9.94 -73.12
CA ARG A 5 -16.74 -8.46 -73.16
C ARG A 5 -17.62 -7.53 -72.30
N SER A 6 -16.88 -6.57 -71.70
CA SER A 6 -17.14 -5.11 -71.60
C SER A 6 -18.21 -4.61 -70.62
N ALA A 7 -18.17 -3.38 -70.08
CA ALA A 7 -17.20 -2.28 -69.95
C ALA A 7 -17.92 -1.08 -69.28
N LEU A 8 -17.16 -0.17 -68.63
CA LEU A 8 -17.43 1.27 -68.44
C LEU A 8 -18.70 1.66 -67.59
N ARG A 9 -18.82 2.75 -66.83
CA ARG A 9 -18.24 4.11 -66.91
C ARG A 9 -18.63 4.97 -65.67
N MET A 10 -17.78 5.99 -65.41
CA MET A 10 -18.09 7.38 -65.02
C MET A 10 -18.59 7.78 -63.61
N THR A 11 -17.63 8.30 -62.84
CA THR A 11 -17.53 9.68 -62.28
C THR A 11 -18.74 10.62 -62.28
N SER A 12 -18.95 11.31 -61.15
CA SER A 12 -19.22 12.76 -61.13
C SER A 12 -18.68 13.43 -59.85
N ARG A 13 -17.72 14.33 -60.05
CA ARG A 13 -17.41 15.46 -59.16
C ARG A 13 -18.46 16.53 -59.41
N MET A 14 -18.91 17.23 -58.36
CA MET A 14 -19.30 18.63 -58.49
C MET A 14 -18.87 19.41 -57.24
N ALA A 15 -18.11 20.46 -57.49
CA ALA A 15 -17.76 21.53 -56.57
C ALA A 15 -18.34 22.82 -57.14
N ALA A 16 -18.93 23.69 -56.30
CA ALA A 16 -18.99 25.14 -56.50
C ALA A 16 -19.45 25.87 -55.21
N MET A 17 -18.71 26.93 -54.88
CA MET A 17 -18.83 27.93 -53.80
C MET A 17 -19.95 29.00 -54.06
N PRO A 18 -20.02 30.19 -53.40
CA PRO A 18 -20.18 30.55 -51.96
C PRO A 18 -21.23 31.67 -51.65
N ARG A 19 -21.49 31.91 -50.33
CA ARG A 19 -21.99 33.15 -49.63
C ARG A 19 -23.49 33.54 -49.76
N PRO A 20 -24.11 34.29 -48.80
CA PRO A 20 -23.53 35.27 -47.87
C PRO A 20 -23.91 35.14 -46.37
N ALA A 21 -23.31 36.05 -45.59
CA ALA A 21 -23.38 36.18 -44.13
C ALA A 21 -24.71 36.76 -43.61
N ALA A 22 -25.12 36.35 -42.41
CA ALA A 22 -26.02 37.10 -41.55
C ALA A 22 -25.62 36.93 -40.08
N SER A 23 -25.54 38.06 -39.40
CA SER A 23 -25.03 38.29 -38.05
C SER A 23 -25.83 37.59 -36.95
N ARG A 24 -25.14 37.07 -35.94
CA ARG A 24 -25.66 37.02 -34.56
C ARG A 24 -24.55 37.41 -33.60
N ALA A 25 -24.80 38.51 -32.90
CA ALA A 25 -23.93 39.15 -31.94
C ALA A 25 -23.70 38.26 -30.71
N LEU A 26 -22.45 38.21 -30.25
CA LEU A 26 -22.05 37.70 -28.94
C LEU A 26 -22.36 38.77 -27.87
N PRO A 27 -22.92 38.43 -26.71
CA PRO A 27 -23.01 39.39 -25.62
C PRO A 27 -21.66 39.49 -24.90
N ALA A 28 -21.38 40.72 -24.48
CA ALA A 28 -20.13 41.20 -23.93
C ALA A 28 -19.66 40.47 -22.66
N PHE A 29 -18.34 40.30 -22.58
CA PHE A 29 -17.61 39.98 -21.36
C PHE A 29 -17.88 41.03 -20.28
N ALA A 30 -18.60 40.65 -19.23
CA ALA A 30 -18.60 41.36 -17.97
C ALA A 30 -17.44 40.85 -17.12
N GLN A 31 -16.39 41.66 -16.99
CA GLN A 31 -15.36 41.51 -15.97
C GLN A 31 -16.03 41.52 -14.58
N ARG A 32 -16.04 40.37 -13.90
CA ARG A 32 -16.14 40.33 -12.44
C ARG A 32 -14.76 39.97 -11.90
N ALA A 33 -14.14 40.98 -11.30
CA ALA A 33 -12.97 40.84 -10.46
C ALA A 33 -13.24 39.79 -9.38
N PHE A 34 -12.53 38.67 -9.42
CA PHE A 34 -12.40 37.81 -8.26
C PHE A 34 -11.35 38.44 -7.35
N LEU A 35 -11.85 39.06 -6.29
CA LEU A 35 -11.06 39.44 -5.12
C LEU A 35 -10.30 38.21 -4.63
N SER A 36 -8.97 38.36 -4.55
CA SER A 36 -8.06 37.39 -3.95
C SER A 36 -8.39 37.24 -2.46
N GLY A 37 -9.17 36.21 -2.14
CA GLY A 37 -9.27 35.71 -0.77
C GLY A 37 -8.04 34.86 -0.47
N SER A 38 -7.02 35.48 0.13
CA SER A 38 -5.94 34.78 0.82
C SER A 38 -6.57 33.84 1.85
N THR A 39 -6.53 32.55 1.59
CA THR A 39 -6.76 31.52 2.60
C THR A 39 -5.39 30.97 2.96
N ALA A 40 -4.91 31.37 4.13
CA ALA A 40 -3.73 30.77 4.74
C ALA A 40 -3.88 29.23 4.76
N PRO A 41 -2.81 28.47 4.54
CA PRO A 41 -2.87 27.01 4.62
C PRO A 41 -3.34 26.63 6.03
N ARG A 42 -4.46 25.90 6.11
CA ARG A 42 -4.91 25.30 7.38
C ARG A 42 -3.77 24.41 7.86
N LYS A 43 -3.32 24.64 9.09
CA LYS A 43 -2.37 23.76 9.78
C LYS A 43 -2.86 22.33 9.62
N SER A 44 -2.00 21.45 9.12
CA SER A 44 -2.22 20.00 9.11
C SER A 44 -2.58 19.57 10.53
N GLU A 45 -3.86 19.27 10.77
CA GLU A 45 -4.35 18.78 12.06
C GLU A 45 -3.79 17.38 12.26
N VAL A 46 -2.76 17.29 13.09
CA VAL A 46 -2.12 16.05 13.50
C VAL A 46 -3.16 15.20 14.24
N ILE A 47 -3.66 14.16 13.59
CA ILE A 47 -4.46 13.12 14.25
C ILE A 47 -3.52 12.40 15.22
N LYS A 48 -3.65 12.69 16.51
CA LYS A 48 -2.90 11.97 17.56
C LYS A 48 -3.39 10.53 17.62
N GLU A 49 -2.52 9.56 17.93
CA GLU A 49 -2.90 8.15 18.09
C GLU A 49 -4.05 7.92 19.11
N THR A 50 -4.32 8.90 19.97
CA THR A 50 -5.40 8.91 20.96
C THR A 50 -6.78 9.23 20.38
N GLU A 51 -6.87 9.65 19.12
CA GLU A 51 -8.10 10.07 18.46
C GLU A 51 -8.24 9.34 17.11
N ILE A 52 -9.47 8.93 16.79
CA ILE A 52 -9.80 8.32 15.48
C ILE A 52 -10.89 9.18 14.86
N PRO A 53 -10.71 9.66 13.62
CA PRO A 53 -11.80 10.31 12.90
C PRO A 53 -12.88 9.27 12.57
N VAL A 54 -14.13 9.52 12.96
CA VAL A 54 -15.27 8.67 12.60
C VAL A 54 -16.18 9.40 11.65
N SER A 55 -16.45 8.82 10.48
CA SER A 55 -17.51 9.28 9.58
C SER A 55 -18.84 8.71 10.05
N VAL A 56 -19.70 9.56 10.61
CA VAL A 56 -21.05 9.17 11.04
C VAL A 56 -22.01 9.34 9.87
N TYR A 57 -22.74 8.28 9.53
CA TYR A 57 -23.79 8.34 8.51
C TYR A 57 -25.14 8.60 9.16
N THR A 58 -25.63 9.83 9.07
CA THR A 58 -26.99 10.20 9.49
C THR A 58 -27.91 10.22 8.27
N PRO A 59 -28.96 9.37 8.22
CA PRO A 59 -29.99 9.49 7.19
C PRO A 59 -30.76 10.79 7.40
N ASP A 60 -30.94 11.58 6.35
CA ASP A 60 -31.89 12.69 6.38
C ASP A 60 -33.33 12.18 6.24
N ALA A 61 -34.31 12.98 6.67
CA ALA A 61 -35.73 12.62 6.66
C ALA A 61 -36.34 12.44 5.25
N LYS A 62 -35.52 12.50 4.18
CA LYS A 62 -35.93 12.36 2.78
C LYS A 62 -35.20 11.25 2.02
N GLY A 63 -34.30 10.49 2.67
CA GLY A 63 -33.65 9.33 2.04
C GLY A 63 -32.74 9.69 0.87
N VAL A 64 -32.19 10.91 0.85
CA VAL A 64 -31.22 11.34 -0.19
C VAL A 64 -29.86 11.48 0.46
N ASN A 65 -28.95 10.58 0.07
CA ASN A 65 -27.59 10.46 0.59
C ASN A 65 -26.77 11.76 0.44
N HIS A 66 -26.78 12.61 1.45
CA HIS A 66 -25.72 13.60 1.67
C HIS A 66 -24.82 13.07 2.78
N ALA A 67 -23.68 12.50 2.39
CA ALA A 67 -22.62 12.16 3.33
C ALA A 67 -22.03 13.47 3.87
N THR A 68 -22.51 13.94 5.01
CA THR A 68 -21.77 14.91 5.82
C THR A 68 -20.70 14.12 6.57
N SER A 69 -19.44 14.24 6.14
CA SER A 69 -18.31 13.72 6.89
C SER A 69 -18.07 14.62 8.11
N ASP A 70 -18.90 14.45 9.15
CA ASP A 70 -18.67 15.14 10.42
C ASP A 70 -17.47 14.47 11.11
N HIS A 71 -16.33 15.17 11.14
CA HIS A 71 -15.13 14.73 11.85
C HIS A 71 -15.38 14.76 13.36
N THR A 72 -15.90 13.66 13.90
CA THR A 72 -15.98 13.47 15.35
C THR A 72 -14.80 12.62 15.80
N SER A 73 -13.99 13.12 16.72
CA SER A 73 -12.92 12.33 17.34
C SER A 73 -13.45 11.57 18.54
N ILE A 74 -13.22 10.26 18.57
CA ILE A 74 -13.48 9.44 19.75
C ILE A 74 -12.14 9.21 20.47
N PRO A 75 -12.04 9.55 21.77
CA PRO A 75 -10.83 9.27 22.54
C PRO A 75 -10.66 7.77 22.76
N VAL A 76 -9.50 7.23 22.42
CA VAL A 76 -9.14 5.83 22.64
C VAL A 76 -8.67 5.65 24.07
N ARG A 77 -9.34 4.81 24.87
CA ARG A 77 -8.82 4.42 26.20
C ARG A 77 -7.51 3.66 26.00
N ARG A 78 -6.43 4.13 26.65
CA ARG A 78 -5.16 3.40 26.65
C ARG A 78 -5.35 2.06 27.35
N ASN A 79 -4.94 0.99 26.67
CA ASN A 79 -4.62 -0.26 27.36
C ASN A 79 -3.52 0.06 28.40
N PRO A 80 -3.67 -0.29 29.69
CA PRO A 80 -2.68 0.04 30.73
C PRO A 80 -1.29 -0.59 30.51
N GLN A 81 -1.16 -1.50 29.55
CA GLN A 81 0.14 -1.97 29.07
C GLN A 81 0.78 -0.86 28.22
N GLY A 82 1.80 -0.21 28.77
CA GLY A 82 2.65 0.74 28.05
C GLY A 82 3.26 0.14 26.79
N PRO A 83 3.88 0.96 25.92
CA PRO A 83 4.57 0.45 24.74
C PRO A 83 5.53 -0.67 25.19
N PRO A 84 5.58 -1.80 24.48
CA PRO A 84 6.53 -2.86 24.81
C PRO A 84 7.94 -2.24 24.84
N PRO A 85 8.79 -2.65 25.81
CA PRO A 85 10.15 -2.17 25.88
C PRO A 85 10.87 -2.40 24.54
N ALA A 86 11.77 -1.49 24.17
CA ALA A 86 12.61 -1.65 22.99
C ALA A 86 13.38 -2.96 23.13
N VAL A 87 13.00 -3.96 22.34
CA VAL A 87 13.73 -5.23 22.26
C VAL A 87 14.96 -4.94 21.40
N GLU A 88 16.15 -5.22 21.96
CA GLU A 88 17.41 -5.11 21.23
C GLU A 88 17.32 -5.88 19.91
N GLU A 89 17.46 -5.17 18.80
CA GLU A 89 17.47 -5.77 17.47
C GLU A 89 18.78 -6.57 17.31
N GLU A 90 18.67 -7.78 16.76
CA GLU A 90 19.84 -8.58 16.36
C GLU A 90 20.77 -7.74 15.48
N PRO A 91 22.10 -7.87 15.61
CA PRO A 91 23.05 -7.07 14.85
C PRO A 91 22.77 -7.20 13.35
N MET A 92 22.60 -6.03 12.70
CA MET A 92 22.26 -5.91 11.29
C MET A 92 23.10 -6.86 10.41
N LYS A 93 22.44 -7.75 9.66
CA LYS A 93 23.08 -8.41 8.51
C LYS A 93 23.56 -7.30 7.56
N THR A 94 24.83 -7.37 7.16
CA THR A 94 25.43 -6.45 6.20
C THR A 94 24.65 -6.50 4.89
N ILE A 95 24.02 -5.39 4.51
CA ILE A 95 23.37 -5.24 3.22
C ILE A 95 24.46 -5.29 2.14
N THR A 96 24.30 -6.19 1.17
CA THR A 96 25.19 -6.28 0.00
C THR A 96 24.38 -5.96 -1.25
N PRO A 97 24.36 -4.70 -1.71
CA PRO A 97 23.55 -4.29 -2.85
C PRO A 97 23.96 -4.98 -4.15
N LEU A 98 22.96 -5.31 -4.97
CA LEU A 98 23.17 -5.84 -6.31
C LEU A 98 23.88 -4.81 -7.20
N THR A 99 25.13 -5.08 -7.57
CA THR A 99 25.91 -4.20 -8.43
C THR A 99 25.55 -4.38 -9.91
N ASN A 100 25.79 -3.34 -10.72
CA ASN A 100 25.61 -3.41 -12.17
C ASN A 100 26.46 -4.51 -12.82
N GLU A 101 27.68 -4.75 -12.29
CA GLU A 101 28.56 -5.80 -12.79
C GLU A 101 27.92 -7.19 -12.58
N VAL A 102 27.47 -7.47 -11.36
CA VAL A 102 26.81 -8.74 -11.03
C VAL A 102 25.52 -8.89 -11.85
N TYR A 103 24.69 -7.87 -11.91
CA TYR A 103 23.43 -7.89 -12.68
C TYR A 103 23.66 -8.21 -14.17
N SER A 104 24.67 -7.59 -14.79
CA SER A 104 24.99 -7.80 -16.22
C SER A 104 25.41 -9.24 -16.54
N LYS A 105 25.95 -9.97 -15.54
CA LYS A 105 26.39 -11.36 -15.66
C LYS A 105 25.28 -12.36 -15.30
N MET A 106 24.16 -11.92 -14.71
CA MET A 106 23.05 -12.80 -14.35
C MET A 106 22.28 -13.28 -15.60
N PRO A 107 21.81 -14.54 -15.62
CA PRO A 107 20.85 -15.01 -16.63
C PRO A 107 19.57 -14.16 -16.63
N SER A 108 18.90 -14.06 -17.79
CA SER A 108 17.70 -13.22 -17.97
C SER A 108 16.59 -13.53 -16.96
N THR A 109 16.38 -14.81 -16.62
CA THR A 109 15.40 -15.22 -15.60
C THR A 109 15.73 -14.64 -14.22
N MET A 110 17.02 -14.62 -13.84
CA MET A 110 17.45 -14.07 -12.55
C MET A 110 17.42 -12.54 -12.53
N GLN A 111 17.72 -11.89 -13.66
CA GLN A 111 17.55 -10.44 -13.79
C GLN A 111 16.11 -10.01 -13.53
N LYS A 112 15.12 -10.78 -14.03
CA LYS A 112 13.69 -10.53 -13.77
C LYS A 112 13.29 -10.66 -12.30
N MET A 113 14.05 -11.37 -11.47
CA MET A 113 13.82 -11.50 -10.03
C MET A 113 14.42 -10.34 -9.22
N SER A 114 15.01 -9.34 -9.86
CA SER A 114 15.50 -8.13 -9.19
C SER A 114 14.45 -7.01 -9.22
N VAL A 115 14.66 -5.99 -8.38
CA VAL A 115 13.92 -4.73 -8.45
C VAL A 115 14.82 -3.60 -8.94
N LYS A 116 15.79 -3.93 -9.81
CA LYS A 116 16.74 -2.98 -10.34
C LYS A 116 16.02 -1.79 -10.97
N ASP A 117 16.50 -0.59 -10.65
CA ASP A 117 16.01 0.69 -11.19
C ASP A 117 14.57 1.08 -10.79
N LYS A 118 13.94 0.35 -9.85
CA LYS A 118 12.57 0.63 -9.37
C LYS A 118 12.54 1.54 -8.14
N VAL A 119 11.59 2.47 -8.12
CA VAL A 119 11.25 3.32 -6.96
C VAL A 119 10.19 2.60 -6.12
N ILE A 120 10.48 2.35 -4.84
CA ILE A 120 9.66 1.51 -3.98
C ILE A 120 9.22 2.31 -2.75
N ILE A 121 7.91 2.43 -2.56
CA ILE A 121 7.32 2.97 -1.33
C ILE A 121 7.01 1.80 -0.40
N ILE A 122 7.41 1.90 0.87
CA ILE A 122 7.10 0.93 1.92
C ILE A 122 6.43 1.66 3.09
N THR A 123 5.19 1.27 3.41
CA THR A 123 4.50 1.76 4.62
C THR A 123 4.81 0.86 5.81
N GLY A 124 4.90 1.42 7.02
CA GLY A 124 5.33 0.65 8.19
C GLY A 124 6.80 0.21 8.10
N GLY A 125 7.62 0.97 7.37
CA GLY A 125 9.01 0.64 7.09
C GLY A 125 10.02 1.11 8.15
N ALA A 126 9.56 1.76 9.22
CA ALA A 126 10.46 2.20 10.30
C ALA A 126 10.99 1.01 11.13
N ARG A 127 10.27 -0.12 11.17
CA ARG A 127 10.66 -1.32 11.94
C ARG A 127 9.98 -2.59 11.42
N GLY A 128 10.35 -3.73 12.00
CA GLY A 128 9.63 -4.99 11.78
C GLY A 128 9.61 -5.42 10.31
N LEU A 129 8.55 -6.13 9.89
CA LEU A 129 8.50 -6.75 8.56
C LEU A 129 8.68 -5.75 7.40
N GLY A 130 8.08 -4.55 7.50
CA GLY A 130 8.23 -3.51 6.48
C GLY A 130 9.68 -3.09 6.30
N ASN A 131 10.42 -2.89 7.40
CA ASN A 131 11.84 -2.55 7.35
C ASN A 131 12.68 -3.67 6.70
N TYR A 132 12.48 -4.93 7.08
CA TYR A 132 13.23 -6.06 6.50
C TYR A 132 12.94 -6.24 5.00
N MET A 133 11.69 -6.03 4.58
CA MET A 133 11.34 -6.02 3.15
C MET A 133 11.94 -4.82 2.41
N ALA A 134 12.05 -3.65 3.04
CA ALA A 134 12.74 -2.49 2.47
C ALA A 134 14.25 -2.77 2.26
N ARG A 135 14.90 -3.40 3.25
CA ARG A 135 16.29 -3.87 3.16
C ARG A 135 16.47 -4.87 2.02
N ALA A 136 15.58 -5.85 1.89
CA ALA A 136 15.62 -6.82 0.79
C ALA A 136 15.48 -6.17 -0.59
N CYS A 137 14.60 -5.18 -0.72
CA CYS A 137 14.44 -4.40 -1.94
C CYS A 137 15.70 -3.58 -2.27
N ALA A 138 16.37 -3.01 -1.26
CA ALA A 138 17.65 -2.32 -1.43
C ALA A 138 18.75 -3.30 -1.89
N GLU A 139 18.86 -4.47 -1.25
CA GLU A 139 19.77 -5.55 -1.68
C GLU A 139 19.52 -5.97 -3.14
N ALA A 140 18.25 -6.05 -3.54
CA ALA A 140 17.83 -6.44 -4.88
C ALA A 140 17.91 -5.31 -5.94
N GLY A 141 18.58 -4.19 -5.62
CA GLY A 141 19.00 -3.17 -6.58
C GLY A 141 18.01 -2.02 -6.80
N ALA A 142 17.07 -1.78 -5.88
CA ALA A 142 16.12 -0.67 -6.00
C ALA A 142 16.80 0.66 -6.34
N LYS A 143 16.15 1.50 -7.16
CA LYS A 143 16.63 2.85 -7.47
C LYS A 143 16.56 3.77 -6.26
N ALA A 144 15.46 3.67 -5.52
CA ALA A 144 15.20 4.45 -4.33
C ALA A 144 14.22 3.71 -3.42
N ILE A 145 14.43 3.84 -2.12
CA ILE A 145 13.52 3.35 -1.09
C ILE A 145 12.85 4.55 -0.43
N VAL A 146 11.53 4.50 -0.31
CA VAL A 146 10.76 5.53 0.38
C VAL A 146 10.00 4.89 1.53
N ILE A 147 10.30 5.32 2.75
CA ILE A 147 9.69 4.81 3.98
C ILE A 147 8.59 5.77 4.41
N PHE A 148 7.37 5.25 4.55
CA PHE A 148 6.25 5.95 5.17
C PHE A 148 5.96 5.31 6.53
N ASP A 149 5.98 6.10 7.60
CA ASP A 149 5.67 5.61 8.95
C ASP A 149 5.13 6.74 9.82
N ALA A 150 4.35 6.42 10.86
CA ALA A 150 3.82 7.41 11.78
C ALA A 150 4.86 7.84 12.83
N ASN A 151 5.86 7.00 13.11
CA ASN A 151 6.90 7.28 14.09
C ASN A 151 8.07 8.05 13.45
N GLN A 152 8.27 9.31 13.88
CA GLN A 152 9.33 10.17 13.35
C GLN A 152 10.72 9.62 13.65
N GLU A 153 11.03 9.34 14.91
CA GLU A 153 12.37 8.98 15.37
C GLU A 153 12.82 7.65 14.75
N LEU A 154 11.97 6.62 14.79
CA LEU A 154 12.26 5.33 14.18
C LEU A 154 12.35 5.42 12.65
N GLY A 155 11.53 6.27 12.04
CA GLY A 155 11.55 6.50 10.59
C GLY A 155 12.85 7.13 10.13
N ASP A 156 13.29 8.19 10.80
CA ASP A 156 14.57 8.87 10.52
C ASP A 156 15.76 7.92 10.71
N GLN A 157 15.78 7.17 11.82
CA GLN A 157 16.83 6.19 12.11
C GLN A 157 16.89 5.11 11.03
N SER A 158 15.76 4.46 10.74
CA SER A 158 15.64 3.39 9.74
C SER A 158 16.11 3.84 8.35
N ALA A 159 15.74 5.05 7.94
CA ALA A 159 16.15 5.59 6.65
C ALA A 159 17.65 5.88 6.59
N ALA A 160 18.23 6.45 7.66
CA ALA A 160 19.65 6.73 7.75
C ALA A 160 20.48 5.44 7.70
N GLU A 161 20.13 4.44 8.51
CA GLU A 161 20.81 3.15 8.54
C GLU A 161 20.75 2.42 7.20
N LEU A 162 19.57 2.39 6.56
CA LEU A 162 19.42 1.76 5.26
C LEU A 162 20.20 2.51 4.18
N HIS A 163 20.24 3.84 4.23
CA HIS A 163 21.03 4.65 3.31
C HIS A 163 22.52 4.34 3.45
N GLU A 164 23.04 4.35 4.68
CA GLU A 164 24.45 4.06 4.96
C GLU A 164 24.85 2.65 4.52
N ALA A 165 24.00 1.65 4.82
CA ALA A 165 24.29 0.26 4.51
C ALA A 165 24.17 -0.06 3.00
N SER A 166 23.29 0.61 2.26
CA SER A 166 23.03 0.30 0.85
C SER A 166 23.70 1.25 -0.15
N GLY A 167 24.05 2.47 0.26
CA GLY A 167 24.46 3.55 -0.63
C GLY A 167 23.38 4.07 -1.57
N LEU A 168 22.14 3.57 -1.46
CA LEU A 168 21.00 3.97 -2.29
C LEU A 168 20.27 5.18 -1.69
N PRO A 169 19.59 6.02 -2.50
CA PRO A 169 18.68 7.02 -1.97
C PRO A 169 17.58 6.39 -1.11
N VAL A 170 17.55 6.74 0.18
CA VAL A 170 16.47 6.38 1.10
C VAL A 170 15.86 7.65 1.66
N VAL A 171 14.53 7.76 1.59
CA VAL A 171 13.81 8.94 2.10
C VAL A 171 12.71 8.50 3.04
N PHE A 172 12.61 9.17 4.17
CA PHE A 172 11.51 9.00 5.11
C PHE A 172 10.48 10.13 4.97
N TYR A 173 9.21 9.77 5.04
CA TYR A 173 8.10 10.70 5.26
C TYR A 173 7.28 10.24 6.45
N LYS A 174 7.06 11.14 7.40
CA LYS A 174 6.13 10.89 8.50
C LYS A 174 4.70 10.92 7.97
N VAL A 175 4.05 9.77 7.93
CA VAL A 175 2.70 9.59 7.40
C VAL A 175 1.92 8.65 8.30
N ASP A 176 0.78 9.13 8.81
CA ASP A 176 -0.25 8.27 9.36
C ASP A 176 -1.12 7.76 8.20
N VAL A 177 -1.27 6.45 8.07
CA VAL A 177 -2.04 5.85 6.98
C VAL A 177 -3.54 6.14 7.05
N ARG A 178 -4.03 6.73 8.14
CA ARG A 178 -5.41 7.22 8.28
C ARG A 178 -5.62 8.60 7.66
N ASP A 179 -4.55 9.37 7.45
CA ASP A 179 -4.63 10.73 6.93
C ASP A 179 -4.43 10.73 5.41
N GLY A 180 -5.56 10.69 4.68
CA GLY A 180 -5.56 10.75 3.22
C GLY A 180 -4.89 12.00 2.64
N SER A 181 -4.92 13.14 3.34
CA SER A 181 -4.27 14.37 2.87
C SER A 181 -2.76 14.25 2.98
N ALA A 182 -2.25 13.81 4.14
CA ALA A 182 -0.83 13.60 4.35
C ALA A 182 -0.26 12.55 3.39
N ILE A 183 -1.02 11.48 3.13
CA ILE A 183 -0.67 10.45 2.13
C ILE A 183 -0.51 11.08 0.74
N ASN A 184 -1.49 11.86 0.28
CA ASN A 184 -1.44 12.45 -1.06
C ASN A 184 -0.25 13.39 -1.21
N THR A 185 -0.02 14.28 -0.23
CA THR A 185 1.14 15.18 -0.23
C THR A 185 2.46 14.41 -0.23
N ALA A 186 2.58 13.34 0.57
CA ALA A 186 3.80 12.53 0.60
C ALA A 186 4.04 11.81 -0.74
N VAL A 187 2.99 11.24 -1.36
CA VAL A 187 3.10 10.62 -2.69
C VAL A 187 3.45 11.64 -3.76
N GLU A 188 2.88 12.84 -3.74
CA GLU A 188 3.25 13.94 -4.65
C GLU A 188 4.74 14.31 -4.53
N ASN A 189 5.25 14.44 -3.31
CA ASN A 189 6.68 14.69 -3.07
C ASN A 189 7.58 13.56 -3.62
N VAL A 190 7.13 12.30 -3.52
CA VAL A 190 7.84 11.16 -4.13
C VAL A 190 7.84 11.27 -5.64
N VAL A 191 6.71 11.60 -6.25
CA VAL A 191 6.57 11.77 -7.70
C VAL A 191 7.46 12.90 -8.20
N GLU A 192 7.50 14.03 -7.50
CA GLU A 192 8.38 15.16 -7.84
C GLU A 192 9.86 14.76 -7.78
N LYS A 193 10.26 14.03 -6.74
CA LYS A 193 11.67 13.68 -6.50
C LYS A 193 12.18 12.54 -7.36
N PHE A 194 11.37 11.50 -7.59
CA PHE A 194 11.81 10.23 -8.18
C PHE A 194 11.01 9.80 -9.41
N GLY A 195 9.92 10.51 -9.73
CA GLY A 195 8.90 10.07 -10.68
C GLY A 195 7.87 9.14 -10.03
N ALA A 196 6.87 8.73 -10.81
CA ALA A 196 5.84 7.80 -10.33
C ALA A 196 6.49 6.50 -9.79
N PRO A 197 6.08 6.03 -8.58
CA PRO A 197 6.64 4.82 -7.98
C PRO A 197 6.35 3.58 -8.85
N ASP A 198 7.24 2.61 -8.78
CA ASP A 198 7.09 1.31 -9.45
C ASP A 198 6.37 0.30 -8.55
N VAL A 199 6.61 0.39 -7.25
CA VAL A 199 6.13 -0.59 -6.27
C VAL A 199 5.62 0.09 -5.01
N LEU A 200 4.50 -0.40 -4.48
CA LEU A 200 4.05 -0.16 -3.11
C LEU A 200 4.10 -1.46 -2.31
N VAL A 201 4.87 -1.48 -1.23
CA VAL A 201 4.78 -2.50 -0.18
C VAL A 201 4.01 -1.90 0.98
N ASN A 202 2.71 -2.19 1.04
CA ASN A 202 1.84 -1.65 2.07
C ASN A 202 1.85 -2.56 3.30
N SER A 203 2.75 -2.29 4.25
CA SER A 203 2.98 -3.09 5.45
C SER A 203 2.51 -2.45 6.75
N ALA A 204 2.08 -1.19 6.75
CA ALA A 204 1.53 -0.54 7.93
C ALA A 204 0.31 -1.31 8.46
N GLY A 205 0.27 -1.51 9.77
CA GLY A 205 -0.82 -2.21 10.43
C GLY A 205 -0.57 -2.41 11.92
N ILE A 206 -1.65 -2.68 12.63
CA ILE A 206 -1.64 -3.03 14.05
C ILE A 206 -2.39 -4.35 14.29
N ALA A 207 -2.12 -4.98 15.43
CA ALA A 207 -2.84 -6.15 15.88
C ALA A 207 -3.23 -5.95 17.35
N ASP A 208 -4.53 -5.97 17.61
CA ASP A 208 -5.06 -6.13 18.97
C ASP A 208 -5.27 -7.62 19.19
N SER A 209 -4.85 -8.12 20.36
CA SER A 209 -4.78 -9.55 20.65
C SER A 209 -5.12 -9.83 22.11
N ASN A 210 -5.66 -11.03 22.39
CA ASN A 210 -6.18 -11.41 23.70
C ASN A 210 -7.32 -10.49 24.19
N ILE A 211 -8.21 -10.09 23.28
CA ILE A 211 -9.38 -9.27 23.59
C ILE A 211 -10.65 -10.03 23.15
N PRO A 212 -11.43 -10.58 24.10
CA PRO A 212 -12.69 -11.26 23.79
C PRO A 212 -13.70 -10.34 23.12
N ALA A 213 -14.46 -10.89 22.16
CA ALA A 213 -15.35 -10.11 21.30
C ALA A 213 -16.46 -9.38 22.07
N GLU A 214 -16.98 -10.00 23.13
CA GLU A 214 -18.04 -9.46 24.00
C GLU A 214 -17.58 -8.30 24.89
N THR A 215 -16.26 -8.08 25.02
CA THR A 215 -15.67 -6.98 25.80
C THR A 215 -14.84 -6.01 24.96
N TYR A 216 -14.77 -6.21 23.65
CA TYR A 216 -13.95 -5.38 22.78
C TYR A 216 -14.51 -3.96 22.69
N ASP A 217 -13.71 -2.97 23.09
CA ASP A 217 -14.04 -1.55 22.94
C ASP A 217 -14.32 -1.18 21.46
N PRO A 218 -15.53 -0.70 21.12
CA PRO A 218 -15.86 -0.25 19.76
C PRO A 218 -14.93 0.82 19.19
N ALA A 219 -14.33 1.68 20.03
CA ALA A 219 -13.36 2.68 19.58
C ALA A 219 -12.06 2.01 19.09
N MET A 220 -11.54 1.04 19.85
CA MET A 220 -10.38 0.25 19.44
C MET A 220 -10.67 -0.55 18.16
N PHE A 221 -11.86 -1.14 18.05
CA PHE A 221 -12.30 -1.84 16.83
C PHE A 221 -12.24 -0.92 15.61
N ARG A 222 -12.82 0.30 15.69
CA ARG A 222 -12.79 1.27 14.61
C ARG A 222 -11.35 1.68 14.26
N ARG A 223 -10.49 1.90 15.27
CA ARG A 223 -9.07 2.23 15.06
C ARG A 223 -8.38 1.17 14.21
N LEU A 224 -8.56 -0.10 14.57
CA LEU A 224 -7.89 -1.20 13.91
C LEU A 224 -8.35 -1.32 12.45
N ILE A 225 -9.66 -1.23 12.20
CA ILE A 225 -10.19 -1.22 10.83
C ILE A 225 -9.66 -0.02 10.04
N ASP A 226 -9.64 1.16 10.65
CA ASP A 226 -9.19 2.39 10.00
C ASP A 226 -7.71 2.33 9.62
N ILE A 227 -6.85 1.77 10.48
CA ILE A 227 -5.43 1.58 10.16
C ILE A 227 -5.24 0.46 9.12
N ASN A 228 -5.77 -0.73 9.39
CA ASN A 228 -5.43 -1.93 8.61
C ASN A 228 -6.13 -1.98 7.26
N LEU A 229 -7.40 -1.55 7.18
CA LEU A 229 -8.22 -1.67 5.98
C LEU A 229 -8.38 -0.32 5.28
N THR A 230 -8.91 0.70 5.97
CA THR A 230 -9.09 2.03 5.36
C THR A 230 -7.75 2.63 4.94
N GLY A 231 -6.74 2.57 5.81
CA GLY A 231 -5.40 3.08 5.49
C GLY A 231 -4.74 2.34 4.33
N SER A 232 -4.96 1.02 4.25
CA SER A 232 -4.52 0.24 3.07
C SER A 232 -5.19 0.71 1.79
N PHE A 233 -6.48 1.04 1.85
CA PHE A 233 -7.20 1.62 0.71
C PHE A 233 -6.64 2.99 0.31
N LEU A 234 -6.47 3.90 1.26
CA LEU A 234 -5.99 5.26 0.99
C LEU A 234 -4.60 5.25 0.36
N MET A 235 -3.68 4.44 0.90
CA MET A 235 -2.34 4.28 0.37
C MET A 235 -2.34 3.68 -1.03
N ALA A 236 -3.05 2.56 -1.24
CA ALA A 236 -3.14 1.92 -2.55
C ALA A 236 -3.78 2.86 -3.58
N GLN A 237 -4.81 3.63 -3.19
CA GLN A 237 -5.47 4.58 -4.07
C GLN A 237 -4.55 5.72 -4.49
N ALA A 238 -3.80 6.32 -3.56
CA ALA A 238 -2.87 7.40 -3.85
C ALA A 238 -1.75 6.95 -4.80
N VAL A 239 -1.12 5.82 -4.50
CA VAL A 239 -0.06 5.25 -5.36
C VAL A 239 -0.62 4.81 -6.71
N GLY A 240 -1.75 4.09 -6.72
CA GLY A 240 -2.41 3.64 -7.95
C GLY A 240 -2.77 4.81 -8.87
N ARG A 241 -3.32 5.91 -8.32
CA ARG A 241 -3.56 7.15 -9.10
C ARG A 241 -2.28 7.69 -9.74
N SER A 242 -1.18 7.73 -9.00
CA SER A 242 0.10 8.23 -9.53
C SER A 242 0.65 7.36 -10.67
N MET A 243 0.55 6.03 -10.54
CA MET A 243 0.94 5.07 -11.60
C MET A 243 0.06 5.25 -12.85
N ILE A 244 -1.26 5.32 -12.67
CA ILE A 244 -2.23 5.51 -13.76
C ILE A 244 -1.99 6.83 -14.49
N ALA A 245 -1.83 7.93 -13.74
CA ALA A 245 -1.60 9.26 -14.32
C ALA A 245 -0.30 9.31 -15.15
N ALA A 246 0.73 8.58 -14.72
CA ALA A 246 1.99 8.47 -15.45
C ALA A 246 1.95 7.47 -16.62
N GLY A 247 0.86 6.71 -16.80
CA GLY A 247 0.80 5.60 -17.76
C GLY A 247 1.82 4.49 -17.46
N LYS A 248 2.23 4.36 -16.19
CA LYS A 248 3.32 3.50 -15.75
C LYS A 248 2.76 2.19 -15.19
N PRO A 249 3.25 1.00 -15.62
CA PRO A 249 2.90 -0.26 -14.97
C PRO A 249 3.41 -0.26 -13.51
N GLY A 250 2.83 -1.10 -12.66
CA GLY A 250 3.21 -1.13 -11.25
C GLY A 250 2.91 -2.43 -10.53
N SER A 251 3.47 -2.57 -9.33
CA SER A 251 3.17 -3.68 -8.42
C SER A 251 2.77 -3.16 -7.05
N ILE A 252 1.61 -3.57 -6.56
CA ILE A 252 1.15 -3.26 -5.21
C ILE A 252 1.10 -4.57 -4.42
N ILE A 253 1.78 -4.57 -3.29
CA ILE A 253 1.88 -5.69 -2.37
C ILE A 253 1.21 -5.27 -1.07
N LEU A 254 0.12 -5.94 -0.71
CA LEU A 254 -0.58 -5.70 0.54
C LEU A 254 -0.15 -6.76 1.57
N VAL A 255 0.37 -6.33 2.72
CA VAL A 255 0.70 -7.26 3.80
C VAL A 255 -0.58 -7.56 4.58
N ALA A 256 -1.20 -8.66 4.22
CA ALA A 256 -2.36 -9.21 4.89
C ALA A 256 -1.93 -10.02 6.14
N SER A 257 -2.44 -11.23 6.30
CA SER A 257 -2.08 -12.18 7.37
C SER A 257 -2.81 -13.51 7.12
N MET A 258 -2.24 -14.63 7.59
CA MET A 258 -2.99 -15.89 7.69
C MET A 258 -4.29 -15.71 8.50
N SER A 259 -4.32 -14.77 9.45
CA SER A 259 -5.50 -14.37 10.23
C SER A 259 -6.68 -13.87 9.39
N GLY A 260 -6.44 -13.47 8.13
CA GLY A 260 -7.51 -13.15 7.19
C GLY A 260 -8.14 -14.38 6.53
N SER A 261 -7.59 -15.57 6.75
CA SER A 261 -8.05 -16.85 6.17
C SER A 261 -8.49 -17.85 7.23
N ILE A 262 -8.00 -17.74 8.47
CA ILE A 262 -8.34 -18.61 9.59
C ILE A 262 -8.61 -17.81 10.87
N VAL A 263 -9.05 -18.51 11.92
CA VAL A 263 -9.15 -17.95 13.27
C VAL A 263 -7.94 -18.43 14.09
N ASN A 264 -7.14 -17.50 14.57
CA ASN A 264 -5.98 -17.82 15.41
C ASN A 264 -6.40 -18.42 16.75
N TYR A 265 -5.53 -19.27 17.30
CA TYR A 265 -5.66 -19.87 18.62
C TYR A 265 -4.31 -19.79 19.34
N PRO A 266 -4.27 -19.56 20.68
CA PRO A 266 -5.43 -19.45 21.59
C PRO A 266 -6.04 -18.05 21.74
N GLN A 267 -5.40 -17.02 21.21
CA GLN A 267 -5.79 -15.63 21.45
C GLN A 267 -7.05 -15.19 20.70
N GLU A 268 -7.90 -14.42 21.36
CA GLU A 268 -9.04 -13.73 20.77
C GLU A 268 -8.59 -12.43 20.07
N GLN A 269 -8.95 -12.30 18.80
CA GLN A 269 -8.54 -11.16 17.96
C GLN A 269 -9.45 -10.97 16.74
N SER A 270 -10.77 -11.06 16.95
CA SER A 270 -11.77 -11.07 15.87
C SER A 270 -11.68 -9.84 14.94
N CYS A 271 -11.45 -8.65 15.48
CA CYS A 271 -11.28 -7.42 14.70
C CYS A 271 -10.05 -7.49 13.78
N TYR A 272 -8.92 -7.99 14.28
CA TYR A 272 -7.71 -8.17 13.48
C TYR A 272 -7.96 -9.14 12.33
N ASN A 273 -8.56 -10.29 12.62
CA ASN A 273 -8.89 -11.31 11.61
C ASN A 273 -9.80 -10.72 10.52
N ALA A 274 -10.87 -10.02 10.92
CA ALA A 274 -11.78 -9.34 10.00
C ALA A 274 -11.07 -8.28 9.14
N SER A 275 -10.18 -7.48 9.74
CA SER A 275 -9.42 -6.46 9.00
C SER A 275 -8.54 -7.07 7.92
N LYS A 276 -7.86 -8.19 8.22
CA LYS A 276 -6.95 -8.86 7.29
C LYS A 276 -7.69 -9.66 6.22
N ALA A 277 -8.85 -10.23 6.53
CA ALA A 277 -9.75 -10.80 5.52
C ALA A 277 -10.23 -9.71 4.54
N GLY A 278 -10.58 -8.53 5.06
CA GLY A 278 -10.91 -7.35 4.28
C GLY A 278 -9.79 -6.95 3.33
N VAL A 279 -8.54 -6.89 3.80
CA VAL A 279 -7.36 -6.58 2.97
C VAL A 279 -7.16 -7.61 1.85
N ILE A 280 -7.34 -8.91 2.13
CA ILE A 280 -7.23 -9.97 1.10
C ILE A 280 -8.25 -9.76 -0.01
N GLN A 281 -9.52 -9.57 0.35
CA GLN A 281 -10.59 -9.40 -0.64
C GLN A 281 -10.45 -8.05 -1.38
N PHE A 282 -10.07 -7.00 -0.66
CA PHE A 282 -9.77 -5.69 -1.23
C PHE A 282 -8.66 -5.77 -2.29
N GLY A 283 -7.56 -6.48 -2.00
CA GLY A 283 -6.47 -6.68 -2.96
C GLY A 283 -6.93 -7.37 -4.25
N LYS A 284 -7.85 -8.34 -4.16
CA LYS A 284 -8.45 -8.99 -5.34
C LYS A 284 -9.29 -8.04 -6.18
N SER A 285 -10.10 -7.19 -5.54
CA SER A 285 -10.89 -6.18 -6.26
C SER A 285 -9.99 -5.20 -7.00
N LEU A 286 -8.96 -4.66 -6.34
CA LEU A 286 -8.01 -3.74 -7.01
C LEU A 286 -7.27 -4.42 -8.15
N ALA A 287 -6.85 -5.67 -7.99
CA ALA A 287 -6.21 -6.44 -9.05
C ALA A 287 -7.09 -6.52 -10.31
N ALA A 288 -8.39 -6.78 -10.15
CA ALA A 288 -9.33 -6.83 -11.26
C ALA A 288 -9.56 -5.44 -11.88
N GLU A 289 -9.73 -4.41 -11.06
CA GLU A 289 -10.00 -3.04 -11.52
C GLU A 289 -8.81 -2.42 -12.26
N TRP A 290 -7.58 -2.72 -11.83
CA TRP A 290 -6.36 -2.06 -12.32
C TRP A 290 -5.52 -2.90 -13.27
N ALA A 291 -5.92 -4.16 -13.56
CA ALA A 291 -5.28 -4.97 -14.60
C ALA A 291 -5.21 -4.25 -15.95
N LYS A 292 -6.26 -3.47 -16.31
CA LYS A 292 -6.30 -2.66 -17.55
C LYS A 292 -5.23 -1.55 -17.61
N TYR A 293 -4.62 -1.21 -16.49
CA TYR A 293 -3.53 -0.24 -16.39
C TYR A 293 -2.15 -0.90 -16.25
N ASN A 294 -2.05 -2.23 -16.39
CA ASN A 294 -0.84 -3.01 -16.12
C ASN A 294 -0.32 -2.84 -14.68
N ILE A 295 -1.23 -2.64 -13.72
CA ILE A 295 -0.91 -2.61 -12.29
C ILE A 295 -1.35 -3.94 -11.69
N ARG A 296 -0.41 -4.62 -11.04
CA ARG A 296 -0.65 -5.88 -10.34
C ARG A 296 -0.89 -5.60 -8.87
N VAL A 297 -1.83 -6.31 -8.26
CA VAL A 297 -2.07 -6.22 -6.81
C VAL A 297 -2.09 -7.62 -6.22
N ASN A 298 -1.19 -7.91 -5.28
CA ASN A 298 -1.11 -9.22 -4.61
C ASN A 298 -0.99 -9.03 -3.10
N CYS A 299 -1.38 -10.04 -2.34
CA CYS A 299 -1.25 -10.07 -0.89
C CYS A 299 -0.16 -11.05 -0.46
N ILE A 300 0.61 -10.66 0.56
CA ILE A 300 1.41 -11.58 1.37
C ILE A 300 0.63 -11.83 2.66
N SER A 301 0.42 -13.09 3.02
CA SER A 301 -0.25 -13.50 4.26
C SER A 301 0.73 -14.27 5.15
N PRO A 302 1.50 -13.57 6.00
CA PRO A 302 2.43 -14.22 6.91
C PRO A 302 1.71 -15.00 8.01
N GLY A 303 2.39 -16.01 8.54
CA GLY A 303 2.03 -16.66 9.80
C GLY A 303 2.57 -15.92 11.02
N TYR A 304 2.88 -16.67 12.08
CA TYR A 304 3.54 -16.09 13.25
C TYR A 304 5.02 -15.79 12.95
N MET A 305 5.36 -14.51 12.96
CA MET A 305 6.71 -14.02 12.68
C MET A 305 7.44 -13.61 13.96
N ASP A 306 8.72 -13.92 14.10
CA ASP A 306 9.55 -13.56 15.25
C ASP A 306 10.02 -12.09 15.19
N THR A 307 9.05 -11.18 15.28
CA THR A 307 9.28 -9.73 15.31
C THR A 307 9.45 -9.24 16.75
N ALA A 308 9.99 -8.03 16.93
CA ALA A 308 10.09 -7.38 18.24
C ALA A 308 8.75 -7.34 19.01
N LEU A 309 7.62 -7.21 18.31
CA LEU A 309 6.28 -7.24 18.92
C LEU A 309 5.97 -8.57 19.61
N ASN A 310 6.50 -9.67 19.08
CA ASN A 310 6.29 -11.00 19.63
C ASN A 310 7.37 -11.37 20.66
N LYS A 311 8.51 -10.69 20.71
CA LYS A 311 9.64 -10.96 21.64
C LYS A 311 9.41 -10.46 23.07
N VAL A 312 8.18 -10.53 23.58
CA VAL A 312 7.87 -10.21 24.98
C VAL A 312 7.64 -11.48 25.82
N PRO A 313 8.11 -11.55 27.08
CA PRO A 313 7.97 -12.74 27.93
C PRO A 313 6.52 -13.21 28.13
N ALA A 314 5.57 -12.26 28.11
CA ALA A 314 4.15 -12.55 28.24
C ALA A 314 3.59 -13.51 27.16
N LEU A 315 4.26 -13.61 26.01
CA LEU A 315 3.82 -14.45 24.90
C LEU A 315 4.50 -15.83 24.86
N ASP A 316 5.42 -16.15 25.77
CA ASP A 316 6.22 -17.38 25.65
C ASP A 316 5.40 -18.67 25.73
N ALA A 317 4.32 -18.69 26.52
CA ALA A 317 3.37 -19.79 26.53
C ALA A 317 2.61 -19.90 25.19
N GLN A 318 2.15 -18.78 24.65
CA GLN A 318 1.44 -18.74 23.36
C GLN A 318 2.35 -19.16 22.21
N LYS A 319 3.62 -18.71 22.19
CA LYS A 319 4.61 -19.14 21.19
C LYS A 319 4.82 -20.65 21.16
N LYS A 320 4.76 -21.33 22.31
CA LYS A 320 4.86 -22.80 22.34
C LYS A 320 3.67 -23.44 21.60
N ILE A 321 2.47 -22.93 21.86
CA ILE A 321 1.24 -23.38 21.18
C ILE A 321 1.34 -23.09 19.68
N TRP A 322 1.66 -21.85 19.31
CA TRP A 322 1.81 -21.44 17.91
C TRP A 322 2.79 -22.33 17.16
N LYS A 323 3.99 -22.56 17.71
CA LYS A 323 4.98 -23.47 17.11
C LYS A 323 4.46 -24.90 17.00
N SER A 324 3.78 -25.41 18.03
CA SER A 324 3.24 -26.78 18.00
C SER A 324 2.13 -26.99 16.96
N LEU A 325 1.45 -25.91 16.57
CA LEU A 325 0.42 -25.92 15.53
C LEU A 325 0.96 -25.58 14.14
N THR A 326 2.20 -25.08 14.03
CA THR A 326 2.89 -24.86 12.76
C THR A 326 3.61 -26.14 12.33
N PRO A 327 3.33 -26.72 11.14
CA PRO A 327 4.05 -27.91 10.64
C PRO A 327 5.58 -27.79 10.61
N GLN A 328 6.12 -26.61 10.27
CA GLN A 328 7.58 -26.35 10.35
C GLN A 328 8.12 -26.20 11.79
N ASN A 329 7.27 -26.27 12.81
CA ASN A 329 7.61 -26.23 14.24
C ASN A 329 8.50 -25.05 14.67
N ARG A 330 8.28 -23.89 14.04
CA ARG A 330 9.01 -22.65 14.32
C ARG A 330 8.12 -21.44 14.05
N LEU A 331 8.56 -20.29 14.58
CA LEU A 331 8.09 -19.00 14.08
C LEU A 331 8.84 -18.68 12.79
N GLY A 332 8.21 -17.93 11.90
CA GLY A 332 8.88 -17.35 10.74
C GLY A 332 9.95 -16.36 11.20
N ALA A 333 11.12 -16.37 10.58
CA ALA A 333 12.11 -15.31 10.76
C ALA A 333 11.66 -14.07 9.98
N VAL A 334 12.05 -12.89 10.44
CA VAL A 334 11.69 -11.62 9.78
C VAL A 334 12.16 -11.54 8.32
N ASP A 335 13.25 -12.23 7.96
CA ASP A 335 13.78 -12.33 6.61
C ASP A 335 13.15 -13.43 5.74
N ASP A 336 12.27 -14.28 6.28
CA ASP A 336 11.54 -15.30 5.48
C ASP A 336 10.63 -14.65 4.40
N LEU A 337 10.18 -13.41 4.60
CA LEU A 337 9.32 -12.69 3.64
C LEU A 337 10.10 -12.02 2.51
N ASN A 338 11.41 -11.81 2.67
CA ASN A 338 12.21 -10.95 1.82
C ASN A 338 12.17 -11.38 0.36
N GLY A 339 12.40 -12.67 0.11
CA GLY A 339 12.38 -13.23 -1.24
C GLY A 339 11.01 -13.12 -1.91
N LEU A 340 9.92 -13.34 -1.15
CA LEU A 340 8.56 -13.21 -1.68
C LEU A 340 8.21 -11.76 -2.00
N CYS A 341 8.60 -10.81 -1.15
CA CYS A 341 8.42 -9.37 -1.40
C CYS A 341 9.11 -8.96 -2.70
N VAL A 342 10.41 -9.28 -2.84
CA VAL A 342 11.19 -8.98 -4.04
C VAL A 342 10.57 -9.64 -5.27
N PHE A 343 10.18 -10.92 -5.19
CA PHE A 343 9.52 -11.61 -6.29
C PHE A 343 8.24 -10.91 -6.75
N LEU A 344 7.35 -10.54 -5.83
CA LEU A 344 6.10 -9.84 -6.15
C LEU A 344 6.34 -8.41 -6.67
N ALA A 345 7.41 -7.75 -6.23
CA ALA A 345 7.81 -6.42 -6.69
C ALA A 345 8.48 -6.43 -8.08
N SER A 346 9.14 -7.55 -8.40
CA SER A 346 9.91 -7.75 -9.63
C SER A 346 9.05 -8.10 -10.85
N ASP A 347 9.70 -8.20 -12.01
CA ASP A 347 9.04 -8.60 -13.27
C ASP A 347 8.85 -10.12 -13.37
N ALA A 348 9.47 -10.90 -12.48
CA ALA A 348 9.30 -12.35 -12.40
C ALA A 348 7.86 -12.76 -12.06
N SER A 349 7.08 -11.88 -11.43
CA SER A 349 5.66 -12.07 -11.12
C SER A 349 4.73 -11.33 -12.09
N GLY A 350 5.20 -11.00 -13.31
CA GLY A 350 4.47 -10.17 -14.28
C GLY A 350 3.09 -10.70 -14.71
N PHE A 351 2.81 -11.99 -14.53
CA PHE A 351 1.50 -12.59 -14.80
C PHE A 351 0.69 -12.92 -13.52
N MET A 352 1.18 -12.53 -12.34
CA MET A 352 0.49 -12.74 -11.07
C MET A 352 -0.19 -11.45 -10.61
N THR A 353 -1.51 -11.48 -10.51
CA THR A 353 -2.33 -10.43 -9.89
C THR A 353 -3.54 -11.06 -9.21
N GLY A 354 -4.02 -10.47 -8.11
CA GLY A 354 -5.13 -10.98 -7.30
C GLY A 354 -4.79 -12.17 -6.41
N SER A 355 -3.51 -12.55 -6.31
CA SER A 355 -3.08 -13.69 -5.50
C SER A 355 -2.98 -13.33 -4.02
N ASN A 356 -3.39 -14.24 -3.15
CA ASN A 356 -3.06 -14.22 -1.73
C ASN A 356 -2.03 -15.32 -1.45
N VAL A 357 -0.80 -14.94 -1.13
CA VAL A 357 0.30 -15.89 -0.94
C VAL A 357 0.53 -16.09 0.56
N ALA A 358 0.16 -17.27 1.08
CA ALA A 358 0.44 -17.65 2.46
C ALA A 358 1.94 -17.98 2.65
N ILE A 359 2.52 -17.46 3.72
CA ILE A 359 3.89 -17.78 4.15
C ILE A 359 3.89 -17.97 5.67
N ASP A 360 3.38 -19.11 6.11
CA ASP A 360 2.96 -19.36 7.49
C ASP A 360 3.55 -20.63 8.10
N GLY A 361 4.58 -21.21 7.46
CA GLY A 361 5.18 -22.48 7.90
C GLY A 361 4.22 -23.67 7.80
N GLY A 362 3.15 -23.55 7.01
CA GLY A 362 2.12 -24.57 6.83
C GLY A 362 0.96 -24.49 7.83
N TYR A 363 0.88 -23.42 8.63
CA TYR A 363 -0.13 -23.30 9.70
C TYR A 363 -1.57 -23.47 9.19
N THR A 364 -1.89 -22.94 8.02
CA THR A 364 -3.23 -23.00 7.43
C THR A 364 -3.58 -24.33 6.75
N LEU A 365 -2.71 -25.36 6.82
CA LEU A 365 -2.96 -26.66 6.18
C LEU A 365 -3.87 -27.60 7.00
N TYR A 366 -4.05 -27.35 8.30
CA TYR A 366 -4.85 -28.18 9.20
C TYR A 366 -6.03 -27.45 9.82
#